data_AF-A0A966RJ49-F1
#
_entry.id   AF-A0A966RJ49-F1
#
_cell.length_a   1.000
_cell.length_b   1.000
_cell.length_c   1.000
_cell.angle_alpha   90.00
_cell.angle_beta   90.00
_cell.angle_gamma   90.00
#
_symmetry.space_group_name_H-M   'P 1'
#
loop_
_entity.id
_entity.type
_entity.pdbx_description
1 polymer ?
#
loop_
_entity_poly.entity_id
_entity_poly.type
_entity_poly.pdbx_seq_one_letter_code
_entity_poly.pdbx_strand_id
1 'polypeptide(L)'
;MNLNFMSKVDIKGTECAFSKRISTEKKRVFELKYFLILKIISNLLNTTKYRFQYIEYLHFPLWIIKDASWFIALHYESYANVFQKISLLFALPTILISLYLIRISKEPFKRIEHSIIGTWLVANSLWMVSELFEVPLSIGALLFFTLGLVLTFPYFRILFKK
;
A
#
# COMPACT_ATOMS: atom_id res chain seq x y z
N MET A 1 52.07 15.35 -63.02
CA MET A 1 52.14 14.30 -61.99
C MET A 1 51.90 14.97 -60.64
N ASN A 2 50.63 14.99 -60.18
CA ASN A 2 50.24 15.65 -58.93
C ASN A 2 49.75 14.57 -57.96
N LEU A 3 50.65 14.13 -57.08
CA LEU A 3 50.37 13.30 -55.92
C LEU A 3 50.11 14.24 -54.74
N ASN A 4 48.84 14.49 -54.43
CA ASN A 4 48.41 15.02 -53.13
C ASN A 4 46.88 15.04 -53.09
N PHE A 5 46.24 13.90 -52.78
CA PHE A 5 44.86 13.90 -52.26
C PHE A 5 44.49 12.52 -51.71
N MET A 6 45.13 12.09 -50.61
CA MET A 6 44.62 10.91 -49.89
C MET A 6 45.09 10.87 -48.43
N SER A 7 44.81 11.92 -47.66
CA SER A 7 44.95 11.88 -46.20
C SER A 7 43.88 12.74 -45.51
N LYS A 8 42.64 12.25 -45.53
CA LYS A 8 41.54 12.62 -44.60
C LYS A 8 40.29 11.79 -44.90
N VAL A 9 40.47 10.49 -45.15
CA VAL A 9 39.34 9.56 -45.20
C VAL A 9 38.92 9.26 -43.75
N ASP A 10 37.86 9.94 -43.33
CA ASP A 10 36.76 9.40 -42.52
C ASP A 10 37.05 8.77 -41.14
N ILE A 11 37.96 9.38 -40.37
CA ILE A 11 38.20 8.98 -38.96
C ILE A 11 37.11 9.57 -38.02
N LYS A 12 36.56 10.76 -38.34
CA LYS A 12 35.52 11.40 -37.52
C LYS A 12 34.14 10.73 -37.61
N GLY A 13 33.78 10.19 -38.78
CA GLY A 13 32.50 9.51 -38.98
C GLY A 13 32.43 8.18 -38.23
N THR A 14 33.55 7.44 -38.23
CA THR A 14 33.69 6.14 -37.56
C THR A 14 33.72 6.26 -36.03
N GLU A 15 34.38 7.27 -35.46
CA GLU A 15 34.34 7.54 -34.01
C GLU A 15 32.94 7.93 -33.51
N CYS A 16 32.20 8.74 -34.29
CA CYS A 16 30.83 9.13 -33.94
C CYS A 16 29.86 7.94 -34.00
N ALA A 17 30.00 7.07 -35.00
CA ALA A 17 29.20 5.85 -35.12
C ALA A 17 29.52 4.84 -34.01
N PHE A 18 30.79 4.70 -33.63
CA PHE A 18 31.24 3.82 -32.55
C PHE A 18 30.75 4.32 -31.17
N SER A 19 30.86 5.62 -30.90
CA SER A 19 30.34 6.25 -29.68
C SER A 19 28.83 6.10 -29.55
N LYS A 20 28.06 6.31 -30.64
CA LYS A 20 26.62 6.04 -30.67
C LYS A 20 26.28 4.57 -30.41
N ARG A 21 27.06 3.64 -30.96
CA ARG A 21 26.88 2.19 -30.76
C ARG A 21 27.13 1.79 -29.30
N ILE A 22 28.19 2.29 -28.66
CA ILE A 22 28.47 2.07 -27.23
C ILE A 22 27.37 2.66 -26.34
N SER A 23 26.87 3.86 -26.68
CA SER A 23 25.75 4.51 -25.99
C SER A 23 24.47 3.66 -26.05
N THR A 24 24.11 3.16 -27.23
CA THR A 24 22.92 2.32 -27.41
C THR A 24 23.05 0.95 -26.75
N GLU A 25 24.27 0.39 -26.71
CA GLU A 25 24.53 -0.89 -26.04
C GLU A 25 24.50 -0.74 -24.51
N LYS A 26 25.10 0.32 -23.95
CA LYS A 26 24.96 0.66 -22.52
C LYS A 26 23.51 0.88 -22.12
N LYS A 27 22.73 1.57 -22.95
CA LYS A 27 21.29 1.77 -22.71
C LYS A 27 20.54 0.43 -22.70
N ARG A 28 20.80 -0.47 -23.67
CA ARG A 28 20.19 -1.81 -23.70
C ARG A 28 20.57 -2.67 -22.48
N VAL A 29 21.83 -2.64 -22.06
CA VAL A 29 22.28 -3.36 -20.86
C VAL A 29 21.63 -2.81 -19.59
N PHE A 30 21.43 -1.49 -19.51
CA PHE A 30 20.71 -0.85 -18.40
C PHE A 30 19.24 -1.26 -18.36
N GLU A 31 18.53 -1.21 -19.49
CA GLU A 31 17.14 -1.66 -19.62
C GLU A 31 16.98 -3.15 -19.25
N LEU A 32 17.90 -4.01 -19.70
CA LEU A 32 17.90 -5.43 -19.37
C LEU A 32 18.13 -5.69 -17.88
N LYS A 33 19.05 -4.97 -17.24
CA LYS A 33 19.27 -5.05 -15.78
C LYS A 33 18.05 -4.58 -15.02
N TYR A 34 17.43 -3.49 -15.45
CA TYR A 34 16.22 -2.95 -14.82
C TYR A 34 15.04 -3.92 -14.94
N PHE A 35 14.81 -4.47 -16.13
CA PHE A 35 13.79 -5.49 -16.36
C PHE A 35 14.03 -6.76 -15.52
N LEU A 36 15.29 -7.20 -15.40
CA LEU A 36 15.65 -8.35 -14.56
C LEU A 36 15.39 -8.06 -13.07
N ILE A 37 15.72 -6.86 -12.58
CA ILE A 37 15.43 -6.43 -11.21
C ILE A 37 13.91 -6.39 -10.98
N LEU A 38 13.14 -5.80 -11.89
CA LEU A 38 11.67 -5.78 -11.78
C LEU A 38 11.07 -7.18 -11.82
N LYS A 39 11.62 -8.09 -12.63
CA LYS A 39 11.18 -9.48 -12.70
C LYS A 39 11.56 -10.28 -11.45
N ILE A 40 12.72 -10.00 -10.86
CA ILE A 40 13.14 -10.56 -9.56
C ILE A 40 12.24 -10.02 -8.45
N ILE A 41 11.96 -8.71 -8.40
CA ILE A 41 11.03 -8.10 -7.43
C ILE A 41 9.63 -8.68 -7.60
N SER A 42 9.15 -8.82 -8.84
CA SER A 42 7.85 -9.44 -9.16
C SER A 42 7.80 -10.91 -8.72
N ASN A 43 8.87 -11.70 -8.98
CA ASN A 43 8.97 -13.08 -8.51
C ASN A 43 9.11 -13.19 -6.98
N LEU A 44 9.81 -12.25 -6.34
CA LEU A 44 9.95 -12.17 -4.88
C LEU A 44 8.60 -11.82 -4.24
N LEU A 45 7.88 -10.86 -4.82
CA LEU A 45 6.50 -10.53 -4.51
C LEU A 45 5.53 -11.68 -4.82
N ASN A 46 5.90 -12.68 -5.63
CA ASN A 46 5.04 -13.82 -5.91
C ASN A 46 5.07 -14.89 -4.82
N THR A 47 5.95 -14.74 -3.83
CA THR A 47 5.96 -15.60 -2.64
C THR A 47 4.84 -15.17 -1.69
N THR A 48 3.93 -16.10 -1.38
CA THR A 48 2.69 -15.84 -0.61
C THR A 48 2.92 -15.17 0.74
N LYS A 49 4.07 -15.42 1.38
CA LYS A 49 4.46 -14.84 2.67
C LYS A 49 4.71 -13.33 2.60
N TYR A 50 5.44 -12.85 1.59
CA TYR A 50 5.77 -11.43 1.47
C TYR A 50 4.54 -10.63 1.06
N ARG A 51 3.69 -11.18 0.16
CA ARG A 51 2.39 -10.56 -0.19
C ARG A 51 1.52 -10.31 1.03
N PHE A 52 1.45 -11.30 1.93
CA PHE A 52 0.67 -11.19 3.16
C PHE A 52 1.18 -10.04 4.03
N GLN A 53 2.49 -9.93 4.21
CA GLN A 53 3.11 -8.88 5.02
C GLN A 53 2.92 -7.47 4.43
N TYR A 54 2.99 -7.33 3.10
CA TYR A 54 2.69 -6.05 2.44
C TYR A 54 1.22 -5.64 2.61
N ILE A 55 0.29 -6.59 2.53
CA ILE A 55 -1.14 -6.33 2.78
C ILE A 55 -1.36 -5.93 4.24
N GLU A 56 -0.69 -6.60 5.18
CA GLU A 56 -0.67 -6.23 6.60
C GLU A 56 -0.10 -4.83 6.81
N TYR A 57 0.89 -4.37 6.06
CA TYR A 57 1.37 -3.00 6.20
C TYR A 57 0.51 -1.96 5.49
N LEU A 58 -0.19 -2.34 4.43
CA LEU A 58 -1.01 -1.41 3.63
C LEU A 58 -2.28 -0.94 4.36
N HIS A 59 -2.85 -1.73 5.26
CA HIS A 59 -4.09 -1.30 5.94
C HIS A 59 -3.88 -0.12 6.89
N PHE A 60 -2.69 0.03 7.49
CA PHE A 60 -2.38 1.16 8.39
C PHE A 60 -2.41 2.53 7.70
N PRO A 61 -1.70 2.78 6.57
CA PRO A 61 -1.79 4.07 5.89
C PRO A 61 -3.20 4.34 5.36
N LEU A 62 -3.93 3.31 4.90
CA LEU A 62 -5.32 3.47 4.47
C LEU A 62 -6.23 3.91 5.63
N TRP A 63 -6.04 3.33 6.82
CA TRP A 63 -6.71 3.76 8.04
C TRP A 63 -6.36 5.21 8.40
N ILE A 64 -5.08 5.59 8.37
CA ILE A 64 -4.66 6.97 8.69
C ILE A 64 -5.29 7.98 7.73
N ILE A 65 -5.31 7.70 6.42
CA ILE A 65 -5.95 8.57 5.43
C ILE A 65 -7.46 8.68 5.69
N LYS A 66 -8.11 7.56 6.04
CA LYS A 66 -9.53 7.54 6.43
C LYS A 66 -9.81 8.50 7.58
N ASP A 67 -9.07 8.35 8.68
CA ASP A 67 -9.31 9.09 9.93
C ASP A 67 -8.94 10.56 9.81
N ALA A 68 -7.84 10.88 9.12
CA ALA A 68 -7.50 12.26 8.80
C ALA A 68 -8.59 12.93 7.95
N SER A 69 -9.13 12.21 6.96
CA SER A 69 -10.21 12.73 6.12
C SER A 69 -11.50 12.94 6.90
N TRP A 70 -11.86 12.01 7.79
CA TRP A 70 -13.00 12.18 8.69
C TRP A 70 -12.84 13.41 9.59
N PHE A 71 -11.67 13.58 10.21
CA PHE A 71 -11.39 14.74 11.05
C PHE A 71 -11.54 16.05 10.27
N ILE A 72 -10.96 16.14 9.07
CA ILE A 72 -11.06 17.33 8.21
C ILE A 72 -12.52 17.60 7.84
N ALA A 73 -13.28 16.56 7.49
CA ALA A 73 -14.67 16.68 7.09
C ALA A 73 -15.58 17.28 8.18
N LEU A 74 -15.28 17.00 9.46
CA LEU A 74 -16.03 17.55 10.60
C LEU A 74 -15.65 18.99 10.96
N HIS A 75 -14.40 19.38 10.75
CA HIS A 75 -13.88 20.66 11.26
C HIS A 75 -13.77 21.74 10.19
N TYR A 76 -13.77 21.38 8.91
CA TYR A 76 -13.58 22.32 7.80
C TYR A 76 -14.74 22.23 6.80
N GLU A 77 -15.79 23.02 7.03
CA GLU A 77 -17.01 23.03 6.22
C GLU A 77 -16.75 23.24 4.72
N SER A 78 -15.78 24.09 4.36
CA SER A 78 -15.44 24.39 2.95
C SER A 78 -15.02 23.16 2.13
N TYR A 79 -14.50 22.12 2.80
CA TYR A 79 -14.04 20.89 2.13
C TYR A 79 -14.81 19.64 2.58
N ALA A 80 -15.84 19.79 3.43
CA ALA A 80 -16.55 18.68 4.06
C ALA A 80 -17.01 17.62 3.06
N ASN A 81 -17.69 18.03 1.98
CA ASN A 81 -18.22 17.11 0.96
C ASN A 81 -17.14 16.25 0.29
N VAL A 82 -15.93 16.78 0.09
CA VAL A 82 -14.84 16.06 -0.55
C VAL A 82 -14.25 15.05 0.43
N PHE A 83 -13.96 15.49 1.65
CA PHE A 83 -13.33 14.65 2.66
C PHE A 83 -14.27 13.59 3.26
N GLN A 84 -15.59 13.82 3.28
CA GLN A 84 -16.60 12.80 3.57
C GLN A 84 -16.52 11.64 2.58
N LYS A 85 -16.38 11.93 1.28
CA LYS A 85 -16.27 10.88 0.25
C LYS A 85 -14.94 10.15 0.36
N ILE A 86 -13.84 10.87 0.64
CA ILE A 86 -12.52 10.25 0.84
C ILE A 86 -12.55 9.34 2.07
N SER A 87 -13.13 9.78 3.19
CA SER A 87 -13.21 8.95 4.39
C SER A 87 -14.01 7.66 4.13
N LEU A 88 -15.14 7.72 3.42
CA LEU A 88 -15.89 6.52 3.01
C LEU A 88 -15.10 5.63 2.04
N LEU A 89 -14.45 6.24 1.04
CA LEU A 89 -13.69 5.52 0.02
C LEU A 89 -12.54 4.72 0.64
N PHE A 90 -11.88 5.25 1.67
CA PHE A 90 -10.78 4.57 2.36
C PHE A 90 -11.26 3.64 3.49
N ALA A 91 -12.47 3.84 4.04
CA ALA A 91 -13.06 2.93 5.02
C ALA A 91 -13.23 1.51 4.49
N LEU A 92 -13.83 1.39 3.30
CA LEU A 92 -14.13 0.10 2.67
C LEU A 92 -12.88 -0.78 2.44
N PRO A 93 -11.83 -0.35 1.71
CA PRO A 93 -10.65 -1.18 1.49
C PRO A 93 -9.93 -1.50 2.79
N THR A 94 -9.91 -0.60 3.78
CA THR A 94 -9.28 -0.85 5.08
C THR A 94 -9.98 -1.97 5.84
N ILE A 95 -11.32 -1.95 5.90
CA ILE A 95 -12.12 -3.03 6.52
C ILE A 95 -11.94 -4.34 5.75
N LEU A 96 -12.02 -4.30 4.41
CA LEU A 96 -11.88 -5.49 3.57
C LEU A 96 -10.52 -6.16 3.74
N ILE A 97 -9.44 -5.39 3.81
CA ILE A 97 -8.10 -5.93 4.09
C ILE A 97 -8.08 -6.59 5.47
N SER A 98 -8.66 -5.97 6.49
CA SER A 98 -8.68 -6.57 7.83
C SER A 98 -9.46 -7.89 7.86
N LEU A 99 -10.64 -7.95 7.22
CA LEU A 99 -11.42 -9.19 7.08
C LEU A 99 -10.65 -10.28 6.30
N TYR A 100 -9.93 -9.88 5.25
CA TYR A 100 -9.07 -10.77 4.48
C TYR A 100 -7.94 -11.34 5.35
N LEU A 101 -7.27 -10.51 6.15
CA LEU A 101 -6.20 -10.92 7.06
C LEU A 101 -6.71 -11.89 8.12
N ILE A 102 -7.89 -11.67 8.70
CA ILE A 102 -8.54 -12.61 9.63
C ILE A 102 -8.76 -13.97 8.95
N ARG A 103 -9.28 -13.97 7.72
CA ARG A 103 -9.66 -15.19 7.00
C ARG A 103 -8.46 -16.05 6.60
N ILE A 104 -7.35 -15.43 6.22
CA ILE A 104 -6.16 -16.12 5.72
C ILE A 104 -5.17 -16.49 6.85
N SER A 105 -5.25 -15.83 8.01
CA SER A 105 -4.38 -16.07 9.14
C SER A 105 -4.55 -17.48 9.72
N LYS A 106 -3.47 -18.26 9.64
CA LYS A 106 -3.41 -19.64 10.19
C LYS A 106 -3.02 -19.66 11.65
N GLU A 107 -2.17 -18.72 12.07
CA GLU A 107 -1.72 -18.64 13.46
C GLU A 107 -2.82 -18.04 14.35
N PRO A 108 -3.15 -18.67 15.49
CA PRO A 108 -4.23 -18.20 16.36
C PRO A 108 -3.94 -16.81 16.95
N PHE A 109 -2.68 -16.53 17.28
CA PHE A 109 -2.25 -15.24 17.79
C PHE A 109 -2.50 -14.12 16.76
N LYS A 110 -2.01 -14.30 15.53
CA LYS A 110 -2.24 -13.34 14.43
C LYS A 110 -3.71 -13.19 14.08
N ARG A 111 -4.47 -14.28 14.07
CA ARG A 111 -5.91 -14.21 13.82
C ARG A 111 -6.63 -13.34 14.85
N ILE A 112 -6.28 -13.45 16.14
CA ILE A 112 -6.86 -12.61 17.19
C ILE A 112 -6.41 -11.16 17.03
N GLU A 113 -5.13 -10.90 16.72
CA GLU A 113 -4.60 -9.56 16.44
C GLU A 113 -5.40 -8.88 15.32
N HIS A 114 -5.56 -9.54 14.17
CA HIS A 114 -6.35 -9.01 13.07
C HIS A 114 -7.85 -8.89 13.41
N SER A 115 -8.38 -9.77 14.26
CA SER A 115 -9.78 -9.68 14.70
C SER A 115 -10.02 -8.46 15.57
N ILE A 116 -9.13 -8.16 16.52
CA ILE A 116 -9.18 -6.94 17.34
C ILE A 116 -9.16 -5.70 16.44
N ILE A 117 -8.17 -5.62 15.54
CA ILE A 117 -8.01 -4.48 14.63
C ILE A 117 -9.23 -4.35 13.71
N GLY A 118 -9.72 -5.44 13.14
CA GLY A 118 -10.87 -5.42 12.23
C GLY A 118 -12.16 -5.00 12.91
N THR A 119 -12.42 -5.52 14.11
CA THR A 119 -13.56 -5.10 14.94
C THR A 119 -13.46 -3.62 15.31
N TRP A 120 -12.26 -3.13 15.65
CA TRP A 120 -12.03 -1.71 15.94
C TRP A 120 -12.26 -0.81 14.72
N LEU A 121 -11.80 -1.22 13.54
CA LEU A 121 -11.99 -0.50 12.29
C LEU A 121 -13.47 -0.40 11.90
N VAL A 122 -14.24 -1.48 12.09
CA VAL A 122 -15.69 -1.47 11.86
C VAL A 122 -16.37 -0.53 12.84
N ALA A 123 -16.01 -0.58 14.13
CA ALA A 123 -16.53 0.34 15.14
C ALA A 123 -16.28 1.81 14.78
N ASN A 124 -15.03 2.13 14.48
CA ASN A 124 -14.59 3.48 14.09
C ASN A 124 -15.28 3.95 12.81
N SER A 125 -15.47 3.07 11.83
CA SER A 125 -16.15 3.43 10.58
C SER A 125 -17.66 3.65 10.79
N LEU A 126 -18.31 2.86 11.65
CA LEU A 126 -19.71 3.09 12.02
C LEU A 126 -19.89 4.42 12.77
N TRP A 127 -18.98 4.75 13.67
CA TRP A 127 -18.99 6.04 14.38
C TRP A 127 -18.78 7.20 13.40
N MET A 128 -17.80 7.08 12.51
CA MET A 128 -17.58 8.05 11.44
C MET A 128 -18.85 8.29 10.61
N VAL A 129 -19.52 7.23 10.16
CA VAL A 129 -20.78 7.38 9.39
C VAL A 129 -21.87 8.03 10.25
N SER A 130 -21.95 7.69 11.54
CA SER A 130 -22.89 8.29 12.49
C SER A 130 -22.73 9.81 12.57
N GLU A 131 -21.50 10.30 12.65
CA GLU A 131 -21.22 11.74 12.74
C GLU A 131 -21.33 12.47 11.41
N LEU A 132 -20.83 11.88 10.32
CA LEU A 132 -20.83 12.54 9.00
C LEU A 132 -22.23 12.70 8.41
N PHE A 133 -23.16 11.80 8.76
CA PHE A 133 -24.50 11.75 8.18
C PHE A 133 -25.62 11.89 9.22
N GLU A 134 -25.28 12.17 10.48
CA GLU A 134 -26.22 12.32 11.59
C GLU A 134 -27.18 11.12 11.76
N VAL A 135 -26.72 9.92 11.40
CA VAL A 135 -27.48 8.67 11.52
C VAL A 135 -27.21 7.99 12.87
N PRO A 136 -28.17 7.31 13.50
CA PRO A 136 -28.03 6.73 14.84
C PRO A 136 -27.25 5.40 14.84
N LEU A 137 -26.05 5.39 14.26
CA LEU A 137 -25.16 4.21 14.21
C LEU A 137 -24.16 4.13 15.38
N SER A 138 -24.14 5.15 16.25
CA SER A 138 -23.26 5.22 17.42
C SER A 138 -23.41 4.03 18.38
N ILE A 139 -24.64 3.52 18.55
CA ILE A 139 -24.90 2.31 19.35
C ILE A 139 -24.22 1.09 18.70
N GLY A 140 -24.35 0.97 17.38
CA GLY A 140 -23.65 -0.07 16.62
C GLY A 140 -22.14 0.03 16.79
N ALA A 141 -21.57 1.23 16.67
CA ALA A 141 -20.16 1.47 16.90
C ALA A 141 -19.72 1.04 18.32
N LEU A 142 -20.49 1.40 19.35
CA LEU A 142 -20.21 1.01 20.73
C LEU A 142 -20.18 -0.50 20.93
N LEU A 143 -21.10 -1.24 20.30
CA LEU A 143 -21.11 -2.72 20.35
C LEU A 143 -19.82 -3.30 19.78
N PHE A 144 -19.36 -2.80 18.63
CA PHE A 144 -18.10 -3.25 18.04
C PHE A 144 -16.87 -2.79 18.86
N PHE A 145 -16.84 -1.58 19.42
CA PHE A 145 -15.77 -1.17 20.34
C PHE A 145 -15.68 -2.11 21.54
N THR A 146 -16.81 -2.43 22.15
CA THR A 146 -16.89 -3.34 23.29
C THR A 146 -16.41 -4.74 22.91
N LEU A 147 -16.81 -5.25 21.74
CA LEU A 147 -16.34 -6.53 21.23
C LEU A 147 -14.82 -6.53 21.03
N GLY A 148 -14.25 -5.46 20.45
CA GLY A 148 -12.82 -5.31 20.26
C GLY A 148 -12.05 -5.32 21.57
N LEU A 149 -12.55 -4.61 22.59
CA LEU A 149 -12.01 -4.63 23.95
C LEU A 149 -12.08 -6.03 24.57
N VAL A 150 -13.20 -6.74 24.42
CA VAL A 150 -13.35 -8.11 24.94
C VAL A 150 -12.36 -9.08 24.27
N LEU A 151 -12.09 -8.90 22.97
CA LEU A 151 -11.10 -9.71 22.25
C LEU A 151 -9.65 -9.47 22.73
N THR A 152 -9.36 -8.38 23.44
CA THR A 152 -8.01 -8.17 24.02
C THR A 152 -7.70 -9.15 25.16
N PHE A 153 -8.71 -9.65 25.89
CA PHE A 153 -8.50 -10.62 26.97
C PHE A 153 -7.84 -11.93 26.49
N PRO A 154 -8.37 -12.63 25.46
CA PRO A 154 -7.69 -13.81 24.93
C PRO A 154 -6.34 -13.48 24.29
N TYR A 155 -6.16 -12.28 23.71
CA TYR A 155 -4.87 -11.84 23.19
C TYR A 155 -3.78 -11.80 24.28
N PHE A 156 -4.05 -11.09 25.39
CA PHE A 156 -3.11 -11.02 26.51
C PHE A 156 -2.85 -12.40 27.14
N ARG A 157 -3.89 -13.25 27.24
CA ARG A 157 -3.72 -14.62 27.73
C ARG A 157 -2.76 -15.46 26.87
N ILE A 158 -2.76 -15.27 25.56
CA ILE A 158 -1.82 -15.97 24.67
C ILE A 158 -0.43 -15.33 24.74
N LEU A 159 -0.36 -14.00 24.81
CA LEU A 159 0.90 -13.25 24.89
C LEU A 159 1.71 -13.63 26.14
N PHE A 160 1.08 -13.69 27.32
CA PHE A 160 1.76 -14.03 28.58
C PHE A 160 2.00 -15.53 28.79
N LYS A 161 1.41 -16.40 27.95
CA LYS A 161 1.66 -17.85 27.98
C LYS A 161 2.85 -18.27 27.10
N LYS A 162 3.25 -17.41 26.17
CA LYS A 162 4.48 -17.56 25.38
C LYS A 162 5.67 -17.08 26.20
#